data_AF-A0A258K383-F1
#
_entry.id   AF-A0A258K383-F1
#
_cell.length_a   1.000
_cell.length_b   1.000
_cell.length_c   1.000
_cell.angle_alpha   90.00
_cell.angle_beta   90.00
_cell.angle_gamma   90.00
#
_symmetry.space_group_name_H-M   'P 1'
#
loop_
_entity.id
_entity.type
_entity.pdbx_description
1 polymer ?
#
loop_
_entity_poly.entity_id
_entity_poly.type
_entity_poly.pdbx_seq_one_letter_code
_entity_poly.pdbx_strand_id
1 'polypeptide(L)'
;MLAAAGFRVKIADTPDKVASLKKLPPHKFTVQNQGGQPVYLYADPTVCGCLYYGTQDNFANYQQMMFQQRLVNEQQMTAMMNQQMAFDYGPWGGPFMPMY
;
A
#
# COMPACT_ATOMS: atom_id res chain seq x y z
N MET A 1 -3.17 -4.90 3.80
CA MET A 1 -2.68 -3.76 4.62
C MET A 1 -3.80 -2.94 5.24
N LEU A 2 -4.84 -2.52 4.49
CA LEU A 2 -5.94 -1.74 5.07
C LEU A 2 -6.64 -2.42 6.26
N ALA A 3 -7.06 -3.68 6.10
CA ALA A 3 -7.66 -4.44 7.19
C ALA A 3 -6.72 -4.60 8.40
N ALA A 4 -5.42 -4.81 8.15
CA ALA A 4 -4.41 -4.94 9.20
C ALA A 4 -4.14 -3.60 9.93
N ALA A 5 -4.31 -2.46 9.25
CA ALA A 5 -4.28 -1.14 9.85
C ALA A 5 -5.58 -0.81 10.64
N GLY A 6 -6.55 -1.72 10.64
CA GLY A 6 -7.81 -1.63 11.38
C GLY A 6 -8.97 -1.00 10.59
N PHE A 7 -8.83 -0.78 9.28
CA PHE A 7 -9.96 -0.35 8.45
C PHE A 7 -11.02 -1.44 8.40
N ARG A 8 -12.28 -1.02 8.53
CA ARG A 8 -13.44 -1.89 8.32
C ARG A 8 -13.84 -1.86 6.85
N VAL A 9 -14.39 -2.97 6.38
CA VAL A 9 -14.84 -3.12 4.99
C VAL A 9 -16.37 -3.16 4.94
N LYS A 10 -16.94 -2.51 3.93
CA LYS A 10 -18.36 -2.58 3.59
C LYS A 10 -18.52 -2.88 2.11
N ILE A 11 -19.18 -4.00 1.80
CA ILE A 11 -19.43 -4.42 0.42
C ILE A 11 -20.56 -3.59 -0.18
N ALA A 12 -20.41 -3.16 -1.43
CA ALA A 12 -21.46 -2.51 -2.20
C ALA A 12 -22.37 -3.57 -2.86
N ASP A 13 -23.13 -4.29 -2.05
CA ASP A 13 -24.05 -5.38 -2.43
C ASP A 13 -25.41 -4.92 -2.97
N THR A 14 -25.66 -3.61 -2.98
CA THR A 14 -26.94 -3.00 -3.38
C THR A 14 -26.70 -1.88 -4.38
N PRO A 15 -27.65 -1.62 -5.31
CA PRO A 15 -27.49 -0.57 -6.32
C PRO A 15 -27.14 0.81 -5.72
N ASP A 16 -27.74 1.16 -4.59
CA ASP A 16 -27.49 2.43 -3.90
C ASP A 16 -26.08 2.52 -3.31
N LYS A 17 -25.57 1.43 -2.74
CA LYS A 17 -24.18 1.36 -2.26
C LYS A 17 -23.20 1.42 -3.42
N VAL A 18 -23.50 0.77 -4.54
CA VAL A 18 -22.67 0.84 -5.76
C VAL A 18 -22.65 2.26 -6.32
N ALA A 19 -23.80 2.93 -6.40
CA ALA A 19 -23.89 4.31 -6.85
C ALA A 19 -23.10 5.26 -5.94
N SER A 20 -23.17 5.06 -4.62
CA SER A 20 -22.37 5.82 -3.65
C SER A 20 -20.87 5.55 -3.78
N LEU A 21 -20.48 4.29 -3.98
CA LEU A 21 -19.08 3.90 -4.18
C LEU A 21 -18.49 4.55 -5.44
N LYS A 22 -19.26 4.61 -6.53
CA LYS A 22 -18.84 5.23 -7.80
C LYS A 22 -18.63 6.75 -7.73
N LYS A 23 -19.19 7.42 -6.72
CA LYS A 23 -18.95 8.85 -6.48
C LYS A 23 -17.59 9.12 -5.85
N LEU A 24 -16.97 8.11 -5.26
CA LEU A 24 -15.65 8.23 -4.66
C LEU A 24 -14.58 7.94 -5.72
N PRO A 25 -13.42 8.65 -5.67
CA PRO A 25 -12.31 8.34 -6.55
C PRO A 25 -11.80 6.91 -6.29
N PRO A 26 -11.62 6.08 -7.34
CA PRO A 26 -11.17 4.71 -7.18
C PRO A 26 -9.73 4.66 -6.67
N HIS A 27 -9.46 3.73 -5.75
CA HIS A 27 -8.14 3.44 -5.18
C HIS A 27 -7.45 4.63 -4.51
N LYS A 28 -8.24 5.59 -4.02
CA LYS A 28 -7.75 6.77 -3.31
C LYS A 28 -8.45 6.93 -1.98
N PHE A 29 -7.74 7.52 -1.04
CA PHE A 29 -8.33 7.97 0.20
C PHE A 29 -9.10 9.27 -0.02
N THR A 30 -10.28 9.34 0.56
CA THR A 30 -11.04 10.57 0.77
C THR A 30 -11.31 10.73 2.25
N VAL A 31 -11.35 11.97 2.71
CA VAL A 31 -11.66 12.29 4.10
C VAL A 31 -13.03 12.92 4.14
N GLN A 32 -13.90 12.38 4.97
CA GLN A 32 -15.24 12.91 5.22
C GLN A 32 -15.34 13.28 6.69
N ASN A 33 -16.04 14.37 7.01
CA ASN A 33 -16.32 14.71 8.39
C ASN A 33 -17.63 14.07 8.82
N GLN A 34 -17.61 13.22 9.85
CA GLN A 34 -18.80 12.60 10.42
C GLN A 34 -18.87 12.93 11.91
N GLY A 35 -19.85 13.74 12.30
CA GLY A 35 -20.03 14.11 13.71
C GLY A 35 -18.85 14.87 14.32
N GLY A 36 -18.10 15.63 13.51
CA GLY A 36 -16.93 16.38 13.97
C GLY A 36 -15.62 15.57 13.98
N GLN A 37 -15.65 14.30 13.56
CA GLN A 37 -14.46 13.47 13.44
C GLN A 37 -14.16 13.12 11.97
N PRO A 38 -12.88 13.15 11.55
CA PRO A 38 -12.48 12.74 10.22
C PRO A 38 -12.58 11.22 10.07
N VAL A 39 -13.32 10.79 9.05
CA VAL A 39 -13.43 9.40 8.60
C VAL A 39 -12.70 9.24 7.28
N TYR A 40 -11.76 8.33 7.25
CA TYR A 40 -10.96 8.01 6.07
C TYR A 40 -11.65 6.91 5.28
N LEU A 41 -11.96 7.19 4.03
CA LEU A 41 -12.66 6.30 3.11
C LEU A 41 -11.75 5.92 1.95
N TYR A 42 -11.67 4.64 1.64
CA TYR A 42 -10.93 4.13 0.48
C TYR A 42 -11.85 3.24 -0.36
N ALA A 43 -12.15 3.68 -1.58
CA ALA A 43 -13.04 2.97 -2.49
C ALA A 43 -12.26 2.01 -3.39
N ASP A 44 -12.66 0.75 -3.42
CA ASP A 44 -12.11 -0.26 -4.31
C ASP A 44 -13.23 -0.87 -5.18
N PRO A 45 -13.62 -0.17 -6.27
CA PRO A 45 -14.69 -0.63 -7.14
C PRO A 45 -14.27 -1.74 -8.12
N THR A 46 -12.97 -1.99 -8.30
CA THR A 46 -12.47 -2.91 -9.35
C THR A 46 -12.10 -4.28 -8.80
N VAL A 47 -11.58 -4.38 -7.58
CA VAL A 47 -11.12 -5.67 -7.02
C VAL A 47 -12.23 -6.35 -6.23
N CYS A 48 -12.83 -5.64 -5.26
CA CYS A 48 -13.85 -6.20 -4.35
C CYS A 48 -15.23 -5.55 -4.49
N GLY A 49 -15.35 -4.39 -5.14
CA GLY A 49 -16.57 -3.60 -5.11
C GLY A 49 -16.91 -3.13 -3.68
N CYS A 50 -15.89 -2.75 -2.91
CA CYS A 50 -16.04 -2.49 -1.48
C CYS A 50 -15.46 -1.13 -1.05
N LEU A 51 -15.99 -0.62 0.06
CA LEU A 51 -15.55 0.60 0.72
C LEU A 51 -14.84 0.24 2.01
N TYR A 52 -13.58 0.65 2.14
CA TYR A 52 -12.89 0.63 3.41
C TYR A 52 -13.12 1.95 4.13
N TYR A 53 -13.36 1.89 5.43
CA TYR A 53 -13.55 3.08 6.27
C TYR A 53 -12.88 2.91 7.63
N GLY A 54 -12.33 4.01 8.15
CA GLY A 54 -11.58 3.99 9.41
C GLY A 54 -11.35 5.39 9.97
N THR A 55 -10.74 5.44 11.15
CA THR A 55 -10.38 6.67 11.84
C THR A 55 -9.03 7.21 11.37
N GLN A 56 -8.64 8.37 11.89
CA GLN A 56 -7.30 8.92 11.71
C GLN A 56 -6.19 7.95 12.19
N ASP A 57 -6.41 7.25 13.30
CA ASP A 57 -5.42 6.29 13.82
C ASP A 57 -5.23 5.11 12.85
N ASN A 58 -6.32 4.62 12.24
CA ASN A 58 -6.22 3.57 11.22
C ASN A 58 -5.39 4.04 10.02
N PHE A 59 -5.59 5.30 9.61
CA PHE A 59 -4.83 5.87 8.50
C PHE A 59 -3.33 6.04 8.85
N ALA A 60 -3.01 6.50 10.06
CA ALA A 60 -1.63 6.60 10.53
C ALA A 60 -0.94 5.23 10.55
N ASN A 61 -1.61 4.21 11.07
CA ASN A 61 -1.11 2.83 11.06
C ASN A 61 -0.86 2.33 9.64
N TYR A 62 -1.78 2.60 8.71
CA TYR A 62 -1.61 2.24 7.31
C TYR A 62 -0.35 2.91 6.71
N GLN A 63 -0.15 4.20 6.95
CA GLN A 63 1.04 4.91 6.45
C GLN A 63 2.33 4.31 7.02
N GLN A 64 2.35 4.00 8.32
CA GLN A 64 3.49 3.36 8.96
C GLN A 64 3.79 1.98 8.35
N MET A 65 2.76 1.17 8.11
CA MET A 65 2.90 -0.13 7.45
C MET A 65 3.46 0.00 6.03
N MET A 66 2.95 0.94 5.24
CA MET A 66 3.45 1.20 3.88
C MET A 66 4.92 1.62 3.88
N PHE A 67 5.31 2.47 4.84
CA PHE A 67 6.71 2.89 4.99
C PHE A 67 7.62 1.72 5.38
N GLN A 68 7.23 0.94 6.38
CA GLN A 68 7.99 -0.25 6.79
C GLN A 68 8.13 -1.26 5.65
N GLN A 69 7.05 -1.51 4.90
CA GLN A 69 7.10 -2.42 3.77
C GLN A 69 8.06 -1.94 2.68
N ARG A 70 8.12 -0.63 2.41
CA ARG A 70 9.11 -0.07 1.47
C ARG A 70 10.53 -0.35 1.92
N LEU A 71 10.85 -0.08 3.19
CA LEU A 71 12.19 -0.33 3.75
C LEU A 71 12.58 -1.80 3.66
N VAL A 72 11.66 -2.71 4.00
CA VAL A 72 11.90 -4.16 3.90
C VAL A 72 12.15 -4.57 2.45
N ASN A 73 11.37 -4.06 1.51
CA ASN A 73 11.52 -4.37 0.09
C ASN A 73 12.85 -3.83 -0.47
N GLU A 74 13.25 -2.62 -0.07
CA GLU A 74 14.54 -2.03 -0.41
C GLU A 74 15.70 -2.87 0.13
N GLN A 75 15.64 -3.26 1.41
CA GLN A 75 16.66 -4.14 2.02
C GLN A 75 16.75 -5.49 1.32
N GLN A 76 15.61 -6.10 0.98
CA GLN A 76 15.57 -7.37 0.24
C GLN A 76 16.18 -7.21 -1.15
N MET A 77 15.84 -6.14 -1.87
CA MET A 77 16.42 -5.85 -3.19
C MET A 77 17.94 -5.64 -3.09
N THR A 78 18.42 -4.89 -2.09
CA THR A 78 19.86 -4.72 -1.84
C THR A 78 20.54 -6.05 -1.52
N ALA A 79 19.92 -6.90 -0.69
CA ALA A 79 20.46 -8.23 -0.38
C ALA A 79 20.52 -9.13 -1.61
N MET A 80 19.48 -9.13 -2.46
CA MET A 80 19.46 -9.86 -3.73
C MET A 80 20.54 -9.32 -4.68
N MET A 81 20.69 -8.00 -4.80
CA MET A 81 21.75 -7.40 -5.59
C MET A 81 23.14 -7.77 -5.06
N ASN A 82 23.37 -7.75 -3.73
CA ASN A 82 24.65 -8.17 -3.15
C ASN A 82 24.94 -9.66 -3.40
N GLN A 83 23.93 -10.54 -3.36
CA GLN A 83 24.09 -11.95 -3.71
C GLN A 83 24.37 -12.16 -5.20
N GLN A 84 23.73 -11.38 -6.08
CA GLN A 84 23.97 -11.41 -7.52
C GLN A 84 25.33 -10.78 -7.89
N MET A 85 25.77 -9.75 -7.16
CA MET A 85 27.10 -9.12 -7.29
C MET A 85 28.21 -9.94 -6.63
N ALA A 86 27.90 -10.97 -5.84
CA ALA A 86 28.85 -12.01 -5.44
C ALA A 86 29.16 -12.95 -6.63
N PHE A 87 29.39 -12.36 -7.81
CA PHE A 87 29.97 -13.02 -8.97
C PHE A 87 31.43 -13.33 -8.64
N ASP A 88 31.78 -14.62 -8.64
CA ASP A 88 33.13 -15.12 -8.35
C ASP A 88 34.10 -14.69 -9.47
N TYR A 89 34.76 -13.55 -9.28
CA TYR A 89 35.96 -13.15 -10.01
C TYR A 89 37.16 -13.95 -9.51
N GLY A 90 37.15 -15.28 -9.72
CA GLY A 90 38.32 -16.11 -9.56
C GLY A 90 39.55 -15.44 -10.20
N PRO A 91 40.77 -15.86 -9.85
CA PRO A 91 42.05 -15.13 -9.60
C PRO A 91 42.33 -13.68 -10.07
N TRP A 92 41.36 -12.93 -10.60
CA TRP A 92 41.57 -11.70 -11.38
C TRP A 92 41.06 -10.43 -10.67
N GLY A 93 40.50 -10.55 -9.46
CA GLY A 93 40.38 -9.47 -8.47
C GLY A 93 39.75 -8.15 -8.95
N GLY A 94 38.41 -8.06 -8.97
CA GLY A 94 37.70 -6.77 -8.87
C GLY A 94 36.33 -6.73 -9.56
N PRO A 95 35.33 -6.00 -9.00
CA PRO A 95 34.00 -5.92 -9.58
C PRO A 95 33.99 -5.12 -10.89
N PHE A 96 33.50 -5.73 -11.98
CA PHE A 96 33.21 -5.03 -13.23
C PHE A 96 31.95 -4.17 -13.05
N MET A 97 32.11 -2.85 -12.99
CA MET A 97 31.02 -1.91 -13.19
C MET A 97 30.81 -1.72 -14.71
N PRO A 98 29.59 -1.79 -15.25
CA PRO A 98 29.36 -1.46 -16.64
C PRO A 98 29.51 0.06 -16.81
N MET A 99 30.56 0.46 -17.52
CA MET A 99 30.80 1.84 -17.89
C MET A 99 29.95 2.17 -19.13
N TYR A 100 28.89 2.95 -18.94
CA TYR A 100 28.25 3.72 -20.01
C TYR A 100 28.18 5.18 -19.60
#